data_AF-A0A7W0W0F7-F1
#
_entry.id   AF-A0A7W0W0F7-F1
#
_cell.length_a   1.000
_cell.length_b   1.000
_cell.length_c   1.000
_cell.angle_alpha   90.00
_cell.angle_beta   90.00
_cell.angle_gamma   90.00
#
_symmetry.space_group_name_H-M   'P 1'
#
loop_
_entity.id
_entity.type
_entity.pdbx_description
1 polymer ?
#
loop_
_entity_poly.entity_id
_entity_poly.type
_entity_poly.pdbx_seq_one_letter_code
_entity_poly.pdbx_strand_id
1 'polypeptide(L)'
;MRALILISLLLALPACKKKSPTAGDDADYTALMAKFSELRTMMCACKVNDKACADKVHESTIAWSKVNAGDGSVITKLSDAQRKTAADLSTEYGNCMTRAYGGAPTPFVASPVEELTNADQILKRTFEQVPAGLVVAELKISYVRSDGTVDPTYGTVEIRFGKAKKPSPADDPSRPLGAPVPVDTSRVDDAMARCPKYSWRGGTRSDSETICFVSGMGITKPRCSVVEVWKRASDAGAPAAGLAVLALRGVGPGSPEQYWDFAIDDGPRNVHFSHSVQDTCEPTLERP
;
A
#
# COMPACT_ATOMS: atom_id res chain seq x y z
N MET A 1 35.51 -26.34 55.29
CA MET A 1 35.23 -27.06 54.02
C MET A 1 34.93 -26.02 52.96
N ARG A 2 35.80 -25.91 51.94
CA ARG A 2 35.70 -24.97 50.81
C ARG A 2 34.87 -25.63 49.70
N ALA A 3 33.85 -24.95 49.19
CA ALA A 3 33.11 -25.39 47.99
C ALA A 3 33.33 -24.37 46.88
N LEU A 4 33.91 -24.83 45.77
CA LEU A 4 34.22 -24.06 44.56
C LEU A 4 32.94 -23.68 43.81
N ILE A 5 32.88 -22.41 43.39
CA ILE A 5 31.91 -21.88 42.44
C ILE A 5 32.53 -22.04 41.04
N LEU A 6 31.94 -22.88 40.19
CA LEU A 6 32.26 -23.00 38.77
C LEU A 6 31.48 -21.94 38.00
N ILE A 7 32.19 -20.97 37.43
CA ILE A 7 31.66 -19.97 36.50
C ILE A 7 31.75 -20.55 35.09
N SER A 8 30.61 -20.96 34.53
CA SER A 8 30.50 -21.36 33.12
C SER A 8 30.38 -20.11 32.24
N LEU A 9 31.47 -19.82 31.54
CA LEU A 9 31.60 -18.78 30.54
C LEU A 9 30.84 -19.20 29.26
N LEU A 10 29.66 -18.61 29.02
CA LEU A 10 28.93 -18.75 27.75
C LEU A 10 29.49 -17.75 26.73
N LEU A 11 30.23 -18.27 25.74
CA LEU A 11 30.73 -17.56 24.57
C LEU A 11 29.55 -17.07 23.71
N ALA A 12 29.39 -15.76 23.58
CA ALA A 12 28.51 -15.14 22.59
C ALA A 12 29.15 -15.24 21.20
N LEU A 13 28.63 -16.13 20.36
CA LEU A 13 28.95 -16.17 18.93
C LEU A 13 28.21 -15.02 18.22
N PRO A 14 28.85 -14.25 17.33
CA PRO A 14 28.17 -13.25 16.52
C PRO A 14 27.18 -13.96 15.58
N ALA A 15 25.91 -13.62 15.69
CA ALA A 15 24.87 -14.12 14.80
C ALA A 15 25.20 -13.70 13.36
N CYS A 16 25.62 -14.67 12.53
CA CYS A 16 25.70 -14.51 11.09
C CYS A 16 24.32 -14.09 10.57
N LYS A 17 24.17 -12.81 10.20
CA LYS A 17 23.05 -12.36 9.37
C LYS A 17 23.13 -13.14 8.06
N LYS A 18 22.32 -14.19 7.94
CA LYS A 18 22.12 -14.93 6.70
C LYS A 18 21.76 -13.87 5.65
N LYS A 19 22.64 -13.66 4.69
CA LYS A 19 22.46 -12.69 3.60
C LYS A 19 21.11 -13.04 2.96
N SER A 20 20.15 -12.11 3.02
CA SER A 20 18.88 -12.30 2.31
C SER A 20 19.22 -12.58 0.85
N PRO A 21 18.68 -13.67 0.26
CA PRO A 21 18.95 -14.02 -1.13
C PRO A 21 18.63 -12.83 -2.05
N THR A 22 19.52 -12.54 -2.99
CA THR A 22 19.30 -11.52 -4.01
C THR A 22 18.33 -12.05 -5.04
N ALA A 23 17.10 -11.54 -5.02
CA ALA A 23 16.01 -11.92 -5.93
C ALA A 23 16.42 -11.83 -7.41
N GLY A 24 16.49 -12.99 -8.08
CA GLY A 24 16.76 -13.07 -9.52
C GLY A 24 17.19 -14.46 -10.01
N ASP A 25 17.63 -15.34 -9.12
CA ASP A 25 18.04 -16.69 -9.50
C ASP A 25 16.84 -17.65 -9.47
N ASP A 26 16.73 -18.54 -10.47
CA ASP A 26 15.68 -19.57 -10.55
C ASP A 26 15.55 -20.42 -9.27
N ALA A 27 16.63 -20.53 -8.50
CA ALA A 27 16.68 -21.21 -7.21
C ALA A 27 15.77 -20.56 -6.15
N ASP A 28 15.70 -19.22 -6.10
CA ASP A 28 14.89 -18.50 -5.10
C ASP A 28 13.40 -18.66 -5.40
N TYR A 29 13.02 -18.57 -6.68
CA TYR A 29 11.64 -18.84 -7.10
C TYR A 29 11.25 -20.30 -6.82
N THR A 30 12.13 -21.25 -7.12
CA THR A 30 11.86 -22.67 -6.87
C THR A 30 11.62 -22.94 -5.38
N ALA A 31 12.44 -22.37 -4.49
CA ALA A 31 12.26 -22.50 -3.04
C ALA A 31 10.97 -21.83 -2.54
N LEU A 32 10.64 -20.65 -3.06
CA LEU A 32 9.40 -19.93 -2.78
C LEU A 32 8.18 -20.81 -3.15
N MET A 33 8.16 -21.35 -4.36
CA MET A 33 7.06 -22.16 -4.87
C MET A 33 6.94 -23.50 -4.17
N ALA A 34 8.05 -24.13 -3.81
CA ALA A 34 8.04 -25.36 -3.02
C ALA A 34 7.36 -25.13 -1.67
N LYS A 35 7.68 -24.02 -0.98
CA LYS A 35 7.07 -23.71 0.31
C LYS A 35 5.59 -23.34 0.18
N PHE A 36 5.22 -22.61 -0.86
CA PHE A 36 3.82 -22.28 -1.11
C PHE A 36 2.99 -23.55 -1.44
N SER A 37 3.55 -24.48 -2.21
CA SER A 37 2.97 -25.80 -2.49
C SER A 37 2.80 -26.65 -1.22
N GLU A 38 3.76 -26.60 -0.29
CA GLU A 38 3.66 -27.24 1.03
C GLU A 38 2.49 -26.66 1.85
N LEU A 39 2.39 -25.32 1.95
CA LEU A 39 1.31 -24.62 2.65
C LEU A 39 -0.06 -24.94 2.04
N ARG A 40 -0.17 -24.99 0.70
CA ARG A 40 -1.35 -25.47 -0.02
C ARG A 40 -1.70 -26.89 0.40
N THR A 41 -0.73 -27.80 0.38
CA THR A 41 -0.97 -29.21 0.74
C THR A 41 -1.48 -29.33 2.18
N MET A 42 -0.91 -28.59 3.13
CA MET A 42 -1.39 -28.56 4.52
C MET A 42 -2.81 -28.00 4.63
N MET A 43 -3.12 -26.89 3.94
CA MET A 43 -4.47 -26.32 3.94
C MET A 43 -5.50 -27.27 3.33
N CYS A 44 -5.14 -27.94 2.23
CA CYS A 44 -5.98 -28.93 1.57
C CYS A 44 -6.12 -30.23 2.37
N ALA A 45 -5.26 -30.49 3.34
CA ALA A 45 -5.41 -31.62 4.26
C ALA A 45 -6.42 -31.33 5.39
N CYS A 46 -6.75 -30.06 5.64
CA CYS A 46 -7.78 -29.69 6.60
C CYS A 46 -9.16 -30.21 6.15
N LYS A 47 -9.91 -30.75 7.12
CA LYS A 47 -11.28 -31.23 6.88
C LYS A 47 -12.22 -30.06 6.65
N VAL A 48 -13.37 -30.33 6.03
CA VAL A 48 -14.46 -29.34 5.90
C VAL A 48 -14.87 -28.88 7.30
N ASN A 49 -15.01 -27.57 7.50
CA ASN A 49 -15.28 -26.94 8.81
C ASN A 49 -14.21 -27.13 9.89
N ASP A 50 -12.98 -27.52 9.54
CA ASP A 50 -11.87 -27.64 10.50
C ASP A 50 -11.13 -26.31 10.66
N LYS A 51 -11.79 -25.38 11.36
CA LYS A 51 -11.24 -24.05 11.62
C LYS A 51 -9.89 -24.09 12.33
N ALA A 52 -9.71 -25.00 13.30
CA ALA A 52 -8.46 -25.09 14.05
C ALA A 52 -7.27 -25.52 13.16
N CYS A 53 -7.48 -26.46 12.24
CA CYS A 53 -6.47 -26.80 11.24
C CYS A 53 -6.17 -25.61 10.32
N ALA A 54 -7.21 -24.97 9.80
CA ALA A 54 -7.07 -23.83 8.88
C ALA A 54 -6.32 -22.65 9.53
N ASP A 55 -6.68 -22.31 10.77
CA ASP A 55 -6.03 -21.24 11.55
C ASP A 55 -4.54 -21.54 11.73
N LYS A 56 -4.16 -22.80 12.07
CA LYS A 56 -2.75 -23.20 12.23
C LYS A 56 -1.94 -23.11 10.94
N VAL A 57 -2.53 -23.50 9.81
CA VAL A 57 -1.86 -23.37 8.50
C VAL A 57 -1.74 -21.90 8.12
N HIS A 58 -2.78 -21.10 8.37
CA HIS A 58 -2.76 -19.66 8.13
C HIS A 58 -1.69 -18.94 8.96
N GLU A 59 -1.56 -19.27 10.25
CA GLU A 59 -0.47 -18.78 11.11
C GLU A 59 0.92 -19.17 10.56
N SER A 60 1.06 -20.40 10.05
CA SER A 60 2.30 -20.85 9.42
C SER A 60 2.62 -20.07 8.15
N THR A 61 1.59 -19.74 7.34
CA THR A 61 1.71 -18.87 6.16
C THR A 61 2.16 -17.46 6.57
N ILE A 62 1.56 -16.87 7.61
CA ILE A 62 1.93 -15.54 8.13
C ILE A 62 3.38 -15.55 8.65
N ALA A 63 3.75 -16.55 9.46
CA ALA A 63 5.08 -16.66 10.02
C ALA A 63 6.14 -16.79 8.93
N TRP A 64 5.89 -17.65 7.94
CA TRP A 64 6.78 -17.79 6.79
C TRP A 64 6.87 -16.49 5.98
N SER A 65 5.73 -15.84 5.70
CA SER A 65 5.70 -14.57 4.97
C SER A 65 6.51 -13.49 5.69
N LYS A 66 6.41 -13.36 7.02
CA LYS A 66 7.22 -12.39 7.79
C LYS A 66 8.73 -12.60 7.65
N VAL A 67 9.18 -13.85 7.55
CA VAL A 67 10.61 -14.18 7.40
C VAL A 67 11.09 -14.01 5.95
N ASN A 68 10.18 -14.14 4.98
CA ASN A 68 10.50 -14.18 3.55
C ASN A 68 9.92 -12.99 2.75
N ALA A 69 9.29 -12.03 3.43
CA ALA A 69 8.88 -10.75 2.87
C ALA A 69 10.17 -9.97 2.55
N GLY A 70 10.72 -10.26 1.37
CA GLY A 70 11.75 -9.41 0.78
C GLY A 70 11.19 -8.03 0.44
N ASP A 71 11.96 -7.25 -0.31
CA ASP A 71 11.57 -5.95 -0.84
C ASP A 71 10.47 -6.00 -1.93
N GLY A 72 9.82 -7.16 -2.13
CA GLY A 72 8.83 -7.39 -3.18
C GLY A 72 9.42 -7.58 -4.59
N SER A 73 10.74 -7.51 -4.77
CA SER A 73 11.40 -7.61 -6.08
C SER A 73 11.31 -9.00 -6.74
N VAL A 74 10.99 -10.05 -5.99
CA VAL A 74 10.80 -11.41 -6.54
C VAL A 74 9.57 -11.45 -7.45
N ILE A 75 8.49 -10.75 -7.11
CA ILE A 75 7.23 -10.79 -7.87
C ILE A 75 7.37 -10.05 -9.20
N THR A 76 8.14 -8.95 -9.24
CA THR A 76 8.31 -8.13 -10.44
C THR A 76 9.23 -8.74 -11.49
N LYS A 77 9.96 -9.82 -11.15
CA LYS A 77 10.92 -10.50 -12.03
C LYS A 77 10.44 -11.86 -12.57
N LEU A 78 9.21 -12.28 -12.25
CA LEU A 78 8.69 -13.57 -12.73
C LEU A 78 8.51 -13.58 -14.25
N SER A 79 8.76 -14.72 -14.89
CA SER A 79 8.31 -14.96 -16.27
C SER A 79 6.79 -15.18 -16.31
N ASP A 80 6.18 -15.13 -17.50
CA ASP A 80 4.74 -15.41 -17.66
C ASP A 80 4.34 -16.80 -17.17
N ALA A 81 5.19 -17.81 -17.45
CA ALA A 81 4.97 -19.17 -16.98
C ALA A 81 5.01 -19.24 -15.44
N GLN A 82 5.96 -18.54 -14.81
CA GLN A 82 6.07 -18.50 -13.35
C GLN A 82 4.88 -17.77 -12.70
N ARG A 83 4.45 -16.64 -13.28
CA ARG A 83 3.22 -15.94 -12.85
C ARG A 83 2.00 -16.85 -12.91
N LYS A 84 1.84 -17.62 -13.99
CA LYS A 84 0.74 -18.56 -14.16
C LYS A 84 0.76 -19.64 -13.06
N THR A 85 1.91 -20.27 -12.81
CA THR A 85 2.02 -21.29 -11.76
C THR A 85 1.73 -20.72 -10.36
N ALA A 86 2.18 -19.49 -10.07
CA ALA A 86 1.87 -18.81 -8.81
C ALA A 86 0.37 -18.52 -8.66
N ALA A 87 -0.29 -18.09 -9.73
CA ALA A 87 -1.74 -17.86 -9.75
C ALA A 87 -2.54 -19.16 -9.55
N ASP A 88 -2.14 -20.24 -10.21
CA ASP A 88 -2.80 -21.55 -10.10
C ASP A 88 -2.68 -22.10 -8.65
N LEU A 89 -1.48 -22.07 -8.05
CA LEU A 89 -1.29 -22.48 -6.66
C LEU A 89 -2.08 -21.62 -5.67
N SER A 90 -2.14 -20.30 -5.90
CA SER A 90 -2.89 -19.37 -5.04
C SER A 90 -4.39 -19.67 -5.09
N THR A 91 -4.90 -19.99 -6.27
CA THR A 91 -6.30 -20.39 -6.48
C THR A 91 -6.62 -21.69 -5.75
N GLU A 92 -5.77 -22.71 -5.88
CA GLU A 92 -5.95 -23.98 -5.17
C GLU A 92 -5.88 -23.81 -3.65
N TYR A 93 -4.93 -23.02 -3.15
CA TYR A 93 -4.81 -22.69 -1.73
C TYR A 93 -6.09 -22.02 -1.21
N GLY A 94 -6.63 -21.03 -1.94
CA GLY A 94 -7.87 -20.33 -1.60
C GLY A 94 -9.11 -21.25 -1.59
N ASN A 95 -9.21 -22.17 -2.54
CA ASN A 95 -10.28 -23.17 -2.58
C ASN A 95 -10.23 -24.10 -1.35
N CYS A 96 -9.03 -24.57 -0.99
CA CYS A 96 -8.84 -25.40 0.19
C CYS A 96 -9.14 -24.66 1.48
N MET A 97 -8.73 -23.40 1.57
CA MET A 97 -9.03 -22.53 2.70
C MET A 97 -10.54 -22.35 2.88
N THR A 98 -11.26 -22.00 1.80
CA THR A 98 -12.71 -21.82 1.81
C THR A 98 -13.42 -23.08 2.32
N ARG A 99 -13.02 -24.24 1.81
CA ARG A 99 -13.54 -25.54 2.25
C ARG A 99 -13.27 -25.80 3.73
N ALA A 100 -12.06 -25.50 4.20
CA ALA A 100 -11.66 -25.72 5.59
C ALA A 100 -12.45 -24.83 6.57
N TYR A 101 -12.76 -23.59 6.20
CA TYR A 101 -13.61 -22.70 7.00
C TYR A 101 -15.12 -22.91 6.83
N GLY A 102 -15.54 -23.90 6.03
CA GLY A 102 -16.96 -24.23 5.88
C GLY A 102 -17.71 -23.43 4.82
N GLY A 103 -17.00 -22.61 4.04
CA GLY A 103 -17.57 -22.05 2.83
C GLY A 103 -17.81 -23.15 1.81
N ALA A 104 -18.97 -23.14 1.15
CA ALA A 104 -19.10 -23.88 -0.10
C ALA A 104 -17.99 -23.39 -1.03
N PRO A 105 -17.25 -24.27 -1.74
CA PRO A 105 -16.35 -23.84 -2.77
C PRO A 105 -17.18 -23.15 -3.84
N THR A 106 -17.35 -21.84 -3.72
CA THR A 106 -17.73 -21.01 -4.84
C THR A 106 -16.63 -21.25 -5.86
N PRO A 107 -16.91 -21.74 -7.08
CA PRO A 107 -15.92 -21.67 -8.13
C PRO A 107 -15.40 -20.25 -8.09
N PHE A 108 -14.10 -20.09 -7.86
CA PHE A 108 -13.46 -18.80 -7.98
C PHE A 108 -13.54 -18.50 -9.48
N VAL A 109 -14.70 -18.03 -9.92
CA VAL A 109 -14.78 -17.12 -11.05
C VAL A 109 -13.94 -15.99 -10.53
N ALA A 110 -12.66 -15.98 -10.89
CA ALA A 110 -11.81 -14.83 -10.70
C ALA A 110 -12.67 -13.71 -11.26
N SER A 111 -13.25 -12.90 -10.37
CA SER A 111 -13.92 -11.69 -10.81
C SER A 111 -12.87 -11.06 -11.69
N PRO A 112 -13.13 -10.88 -13.00
CA PRO A 112 -12.11 -10.42 -13.94
C PRO A 112 -11.47 -9.25 -13.22
N VAL A 113 -10.17 -9.38 -12.94
CA VAL A 113 -9.44 -8.36 -12.20
C VAL A 113 -9.51 -7.17 -13.13
N GLU A 114 -10.52 -6.34 -12.92
CA GLU A 114 -10.80 -5.22 -13.79
C GLU A 114 -9.53 -4.39 -13.76
N GLU A 115 -8.82 -4.35 -14.89
CA GLU A 115 -7.58 -3.62 -15.00
C GLU A 115 -7.93 -2.15 -14.85
N LEU A 116 -7.77 -1.64 -13.63
CA LEU A 116 -8.03 -0.25 -13.32
C LEU A 116 -6.87 0.57 -13.91
N THR A 117 -7.07 1.01 -15.14
CA THR A 117 -6.12 1.85 -15.88
C THR A 117 -6.54 3.32 -15.88
N ASN A 118 -7.80 3.61 -15.56
CA ASN A 118 -8.30 4.97 -15.42
C ASN A 118 -8.05 5.49 -14.00
N ALA A 119 -7.43 6.67 -13.89
CA ALA A 119 -7.07 7.25 -12.61
C ALA A 119 -8.29 7.53 -11.73
N ASP A 120 -9.37 8.10 -12.28
CA ASP A 120 -10.58 8.43 -11.52
C ASP A 120 -11.26 7.19 -10.91
N GLN A 121 -11.28 6.06 -11.63
CA GLN A 121 -11.78 4.80 -11.11
C GLN A 121 -10.93 4.28 -9.93
N ILE A 122 -9.59 4.38 -10.03
CA ILE A 122 -8.67 4.02 -8.95
C ILE A 122 -8.94 4.89 -7.71
N LEU A 123 -9.09 6.20 -7.91
CA LEU A 123 -9.37 7.15 -6.83
C LEU A 123 -10.71 6.84 -6.17
N LYS A 124 -11.78 6.70 -6.96
CA LYS A 124 -13.12 6.37 -6.46
C LYS A 124 -13.08 5.13 -5.56
N ARG A 125 -12.54 4.03 -6.07
CA ARG A 125 -12.44 2.77 -5.32
C ARG A 125 -11.61 2.92 -4.06
N THR A 126 -10.52 3.70 -4.10
CA THR A 126 -9.68 3.90 -2.92
C THR A 126 -10.39 4.68 -1.83
N PHE A 127 -11.05 5.79 -2.19
CA PHE A 127 -11.78 6.62 -1.21
C PHE A 127 -13.02 5.91 -0.65
N GLU A 128 -13.64 4.99 -1.40
CA GLU A 128 -14.72 4.12 -0.92
C GLU A 128 -14.21 3.00 0.03
N GLN A 129 -12.92 2.65 -0.04
CA GLN A 129 -12.32 1.53 0.69
C GLN A 129 -11.25 1.97 1.69
N VAL A 130 -11.29 3.23 2.15
CA VAL A 130 -10.35 3.71 3.17
C VAL A 130 -10.51 2.86 4.43
N PRO A 131 -9.42 2.24 4.94
CA PRO A 131 -9.50 1.43 6.15
C PRO A 131 -9.99 2.27 7.35
N ALA A 132 -10.79 1.66 8.21
CA ALA A 132 -11.34 2.34 9.38
C ALA A 132 -10.23 2.95 10.26
N GLY A 133 -10.40 4.21 10.65
CA GLY A 133 -9.43 4.95 11.47
C GLY A 133 -8.22 5.50 10.71
N LEU A 134 -8.14 5.29 9.39
CA LEU A 134 -7.12 5.89 8.53
C LEU A 134 -7.69 7.03 7.69
N VAL A 135 -6.78 7.86 7.19
CA VAL A 135 -7.06 8.90 6.20
C VAL A 135 -6.09 8.74 5.03
N VAL A 136 -6.48 9.20 3.84
CA VAL A 136 -5.53 9.34 2.74
C VAL A 136 -4.63 10.52 3.06
N ALA A 137 -3.34 10.30 3.22
CA ALA A 137 -2.37 11.33 3.59
C ALA A 137 -1.59 11.88 2.39
N GLU A 138 -1.38 11.04 1.37
CA GLU A 138 -0.70 11.42 0.13
C GLU A 138 -1.38 10.71 -1.04
N LEU A 139 -1.70 11.46 -2.08
CA LEU A 139 -2.14 10.94 -3.36
C LEU A 139 -1.25 11.51 -4.45
N LYS A 140 -0.59 10.62 -5.20
CA LYS A 140 0.26 10.98 -6.34
C LYS A 140 -0.05 10.09 -7.53
N ILE A 141 -0.28 10.70 -8.68
CA ILE A 141 -0.49 10.03 -9.96
C ILE A 141 0.66 10.45 -10.87
N SER A 142 1.50 9.52 -11.29
CA SER A 142 2.64 9.80 -12.18
C SER A 142 2.33 9.30 -13.57
N TYR A 143 2.67 10.11 -14.58
CA TYR A 143 2.53 9.83 -16.01
C TYR A 143 1.11 9.42 -16.42
N VAL A 144 0.15 10.28 -16.10
CA VAL A 144 -1.24 10.17 -16.59
C VAL A 144 -1.40 10.97 -17.88
N ARG A 145 -2.26 10.49 -18.78
CA ARG A 145 -2.59 11.15 -20.05
C ARG A 145 -3.78 12.10 -19.89
N SER A 146 -4.00 12.94 -20.90
CA SER A 146 -5.08 13.94 -20.91
C SER A 146 -6.50 13.36 -20.86
N ASP A 147 -6.67 12.09 -21.20
CA ASP A 147 -7.93 11.34 -21.07
C ASP A 147 -8.14 10.70 -19.69
N GLY A 148 -7.21 10.93 -18.74
CA GLY A 148 -7.26 10.35 -17.38
C GLY A 148 -6.72 8.92 -17.30
N THR A 149 -6.27 8.33 -18.41
CA THR A 149 -5.66 7.00 -18.43
C THR A 149 -4.23 7.07 -17.89
N VAL A 150 -3.91 6.21 -16.92
CA VAL A 150 -2.56 6.01 -16.41
C VAL A 150 -1.74 5.29 -17.48
N ASP A 151 -0.57 5.83 -17.85
CA ASP A 151 0.27 5.22 -18.86
C ASP A 151 0.67 3.79 -18.42
N PRO A 152 0.51 2.75 -19.28
CA PRO A 152 0.74 1.36 -18.88
C PRO A 152 2.22 1.04 -18.65
N THR A 153 3.13 1.80 -19.27
CA THR A 153 4.58 1.56 -19.20
C THR A 153 5.19 2.34 -18.06
N TYR A 154 4.88 3.64 -17.98
CA TYR A 154 5.53 4.57 -17.06
C TYR A 154 4.65 4.90 -15.86
N GLY A 155 3.33 4.83 -16.04
CA GLY A 155 2.36 5.37 -15.11
C GLY A 155 2.23 4.61 -13.81
N THR A 156 2.03 5.38 -12.73
CA THR A 156 1.76 4.84 -11.40
C THR A 156 0.74 5.68 -10.65
N VAL A 157 -0.07 5.05 -9.81
CA VAL A 157 -0.88 5.75 -8.80
C VAL A 157 -0.39 5.29 -7.44
N GLU A 158 0.12 6.21 -6.62
CA GLU A 158 0.53 5.93 -5.24
C GLU A 158 -0.43 6.60 -4.26
N ILE A 159 -0.92 5.82 -3.31
CA ILE A 159 -1.80 6.28 -2.25
C ILE A 159 -1.19 5.84 -0.92
N ARG A 160 -0.88 6.80 -0.06
CA ARG A 160 -0.37 6.54 1.28
C ARG A 160 -1.40 6.93 2.31
N PHE A 161 -1.57 6.05 3.27
CA PHE A 161 -2.48 6.28 4.38
C PHE A 161 -1.73 6.84 5.58
N GLY A 162 -2.42 7.66 6.35
CA GLY A 162 -2.00 8.15 7.65
C GLY A 162 -3.07 7.88 8.69
N LYS A 163 -2.78 8.21 9.94
CA LYS A 163 -3.79 8.30 10.98
C LYS A 163 -4.29 9.73 11.05
N ALA A 164 -5.58 9.89 11.32
CA ALA A 164 -6.10 11.22 11.63
C ALA A 164 -5.37 11.77 12.87
N LYS A 165 -4.97 13.04 12.80
CA LYS A 165 -4.37 13.73 13.94
C LYS A 165 -5.38 13.77 15.08
N LYS A 166 -5.05 13.14 16.20
CA LYS A 166 -5.85 13.27 17.42
C LYS A 166 -5.89 14.74 17.85
N PRO A 167 -7.05 15.26 18.29
CA PRO A 167 -7.09 16.59 18.89
C PRO A 167 -6.08 16.65 20.03
N SER A 168 -5.35 17.76 20.13
CA SER A 168 -4.49 17.97 21.30
C SER A 168 -5.36 17.84 22.56
N PRO A 169 -4.87 17.18 23.62
CA PRO A 169 -5.55 17.18 24.91
C PRO A 169 -5.87 18.62 25.32
N ALA A 170 -7.02 18.81 25.97
CA ALA A 170 -7.32 20.10 26.59
C ALA A 170 -6.22 20.46 27.59
N ASP A 171 -5.88 21.74 27.66
CA ASP A 171 -4.91 22.21 28.63
C ASP A 171 -5.43 21.99 30.05
N ASP A 172 -4.57 21.52 30.96
CA ASP A 172 -4.94 21.37 32.36
C ASP A 172 -5.13 22.76 32.97
N PRO A 173 -6.34 23.13 33.43
CA PRO A 173 -6.60 24.47 33.98
C PRO A 173 -5.78 24.76 35.24
N SER A 174 -5.25 23.73 35.90
CA SER A 174 -4.35 23.87 37.05
C SER A 174 -2.87 24.05 36.67
N ARG A 175 -2.52 23.90 35.38
CA ARG A 175 -1.16 24.08 34.90
C ARG A 175 -0.75 25.56 35.02
N PRO A 176 0.37 25.88 35.69
CA PRO A 176 0.83 27.26 35.81
C PRO A 176 1.07 27.91 34.43
N LEU A 177 0.73 29.19 34.31
CA LEU A 177 1.04 29.99 33.11
C LEU A 177 2.55 29.94 32.83
N GLY A 178 2.92 29.56 31.60
CA GLY A 178 4.31 29.42 31.17
C GLY A 178 4.98 28.08 31.49
N ALA A 179 4.34 27.16 32.21
CA ALA A 179 4.85 25.80 32.32
C ALA A 179 4.86 25.11 30.94
N PRO A 180 5.77 24.16 30.65
CA PRO A 180 5.69 23.37 29.42
C PRO A 180 4.43 22.51 29.41
N VAL A 181 3.83 22.32 28.23
CA VAL A 181 2.73 21.36 28.04
C VAL A 181 3.32 19.94 28.12
N PRO A 182 2.74 19.01 28.89
CA PRO A 182 3.19 17.62 28.91
C PRO A 182 3.26 17.05 27.49
N VAL A 183 4.35 16.33 27.18
CA VAL A 183 4.49 15.67 25.88
C VAL A 183 3.44 14.56 25.79
N ASP A 184 2.58 14.66 24.79
CA ASP A 184 1.62 13.61 24.48
C ASP A 184 2.37 12.40 23.88
N THR A 185 2.68 11.43 24.73
CA THR A 185 3.40 10.20 24.34
C THR A 185 2.62 9.38 23.32
N SER A 186 1.30 9.51 23.26
CA SER A 186 0.48 8.82 22.26
C SER A 186 0.80 9.25 20.82
N ARG A 187 1.37 10.46 20.64
CA ARG A 187 1.87 10.92 19.34
C ARG A 187 3.11 10.18 18.87
N VAL A 188 3.94 9.70 19.79
CA VAL A 188 5.16 8.96 19.46
C VAL A 188 4.80 7.57 18.94
N ASP A 189 3.82 6.91 19.57
CA ASP A 189 3.32 5.60 19.13
C ASP A 189 2.66 5.70 17.75
N ASP A 190 1.88 6.76 17.52
CA ASP A 190 1.29 7.02 16.21
C ASP A 190 2.36 7.33 15.16
N ALA A 191 3.51 7.89 15.56
CA ALA A 191 4.60 8.22 14.64
C ALA A 191 5.34 7.01 14.09
N MET A 192 5.41 5.93 14.86
CA MET A 192 6.08 4.70 14.46
C MET A 192 5.11 3.64 13.90
N ALA A 193 3.81 3.94 13.91
CA ALA A 193 2.79 3.05 13.37
C ALA A 193 3.05 2.76 11.88
N ARG A 194 2.67 1.56 11.43
CA ARG A 194 2.68 1.18 10.02
C ARG A 194 1.30 1.43 9.41
N CYS A 195 1.27 2.08 8.26
CA CYS A 195 0.07 2.33 7.49
C CYS A 195 0.17 1.66 6.11
N PRO A 196 -0.95 1.22 5.54
CA PRO A 196 -0.98 0.72 4.18
C PRO A 196 -0.44 1.77 3.20
N LYS A 197 0.14 1.29 2.11
CA LYS A 197 0.40 2.03 0.87
C LYS A 197 -0.16 1.18 -0.26
N TYR A 198 -0.99 1.80 -1.09
CA TYR A 198 -1.49 1.17 -2.31
C TYR A 198 -0.76 1.78 -3.50
N SER A 199 -0.37 0.93 -4.44
CA SER A 199 0.27 1.35 -5.69
C SER A 199 -0.41 0.65 -6.85
N TRP A 200 -0.72 1.38 -7.92
CA TRP A 200 -1.18 0.80 -9.18
C TRP A 200 -0.13 1.02 -10.26
N ARG A 201 0.17 -0.02 -11.03
CA ARG A 201 1.05 0.05 -12.21
C ARG A 201 0.56 -0.93 -13.25
N GLY A 202 0.38 -0.48 -14.49
CA GLY A 202 -0.13 -1.32 -15.58
C GLY A 202 -1.43 -2.04 -15.21
N GLY A 203 -2.39 -1.32 -14.62
CA GLY A 203 -3.68 -1.89 -14.17
C GLY A 203 -3.62 -2.77 -12.92
N THR A 204 -2.43 -3.17 -12.46
CA THR A 204 -2.27 -4.06 -11.31
C THR A 204 -2.03 -3.27 -10.03
N ARG A 205 -2.79 -3.61 -8.98
CA ARG A 205 -2.59 -3.08 -7.63
C ARG A 205 -1.53 -3.91 -6.88
N SER A 206 -0.64 -3.23 -6.17
CA SER A 206 0.23 -3.80 -5.15
C SER A 206 0.02 -3.10 -3.80
N ASP A 207 0.08 -3.90 -2.75
CA ASP A 207 -0.10 -3.46 -1.37
C ASP A 207 1.22 -3.58 -0.64
N SER A 208 1.60 -2.53 0.09
CA SER A 208 2.75 -2.53 0.97
C SER A 208 2.44 -1.77 2.26
N GLU A 209 3.39 -1.73 3.18
CA GLU A 209 3.31 -0.89 4.38
C GLU A 209 4.39 0.18 4.34
N THR A 210 4.09 1.35 4.90
CA THR A 210 5.06 2.41 5.16
C THR A 210 4.85 2.95 6.56
N ILE A 211 5.79 3.77 7.06
CA ILE A 211 5.56 4.50 8.30
C ILE A 211 4.36 5.41 8.09
N CYS A 212 3.41 5.37 9.02
CA CYS A 212 2.23 6.22 9.00
C CYS A 212 2.66 7.67 8.90
N PHE A 213 2.04 8.39 7.97
CA PHE A 213 2.29 9.81 7.86
C PHE A 213 1.54 10.53 9.00
N VAL A 214 2.23 10.73 10.12
CA VAL A 214 1.72 11.33 11.38
C VAL A 214 1.44 12.83 11.25
N SER A 215 2.08 13.46 10.28
CA SER A 215 2.02 14.90 10.00
C SER A 215 0.93 15.26 9.00
N GLY A 216 0.18 14.27 8.51
CA GLY A 216 -0.66 14.39 7.33
C GLY A 216 -2.01 14.99 7.61
N MET A 217 -2.26 16.14 7.02
CA MET A 217 -3.61 16.62 6.78
C MET A 217 -4.25 15.60 5.84
N GLY A 218 -5.20 14.83 6.35
CA GLY A 218 -5.92 13.88 5.52
C GLY A 218 -6.52 14.64 4.34
N ILE A 219 -6.18 14.24 3.11
CA ILE A 219 -6.83 14.77 1.92
C ILE A 219 -8.22 14.18 1.82
N THR A 220 -9.18 15.01 1.43
CA THR A 220 -10.56 14.57 1.24
C THR A 220 -10.73 13.98 -0.16
N LYS A 221 -11.86 13.29 -0.39
CA LYS A 221 -12.20 12.76 -1.71
C LYS A 221 -12.08 13.89 -2.75
N PRO A 222 -11.30 13.72 -3.83
CA PRO A 222 -11.15 14.75 -4.83
C PRO A 222 -12.50 15.13 -5.44
N ARG A 223 -12.68 16.43 -5.66
CA ARG A 223 -13.90 16.97 -6.28
C ARG A 223 -13.78 17.04 -7.79
N CYS A 224 -12.60 17.41 -8.29
CA CYS A 224 -12.25 17.37 -9.70
C CYS A 224 -11.82 15.96 -10.11
N SER A 225 -12.34 15.51 -11.24
CA SER A 225 -11.76 14.37 -11.96
C SER A 225 -10.38 14.73 -12.52
N VAL A 226 -9.56 13.71 -12.78
CA VAL A 226 -8.25 13.90 -13.40
C VAL A 226 -8.36 14.53 -14.80
N VAL A 227 -9.42 14.20 -15.55
CA VAL A 227 -9.71 14.81 -16.85
C VAL A 227 -10.02 16.31 -16.71
N GLU A 228 -10.77 16.71 -15.69
CA GLU A 228 -11.05 18.14 -15.44
C GLU A 228 -9.79 18.91 -15.03
N VAL A 229 -8.92 18.30 -14.22
CA VAL A 229 -7.62 18.88 -13.86
C VAL A 229 -6.77 19.06 -15.12
N TRP A 230 -6.70 18.05 -15.98
CA TRP A 230 -6.02 18.11 -17.27
C TRP A 230 -6.56 19.20 -18.17
N LYS A 231 -7.89 19.30 -18.31
CA LYS A 231 -8.54 20.35 -19.10
C LYS A 231 -8.10 21.74 -18.64
N ARG A 232 -8.15 22.01 -17.34
CA ARG A 232 -7.72 23.30 -16.77
C ARG A 232 -6.23 23.57 -16.99
N ALA A 233 -5.38 22.54 -16.90
CA ALA A 233 -3.96 22.67 -17.21
C ALA A 233 -3.72 22.93 -18.71
N SER A 234 -4.47 22.29 -19.60
CA SER A 234 -4.42 22.54 -21.05
C SER A 234 -4.89 23.94 -21.41
N ASP A 235 -5.94 24.45 -20.76
CA ASP A 235 -6.40 25.84 -20.90
C ASP A 235 -5.30 26.83 -20.45
N ALA A 236 -4.43 26.42 -19.52
CA ALA A 236 -3.25 27.17 -19.08
C ALA A 236 -1.99 26.93 -19.94
N GLY A 237 -2.08 26.15 -21.02
CA GLY A 237 -0.98 25.93 -21.97
C GLY A 237 -0.23 24.60 -21.81
N ALA A 238 -0.74 23.63 -21.04
CA ALA A 238 -0.13 22.31 -20.95
C ALA A 238 -0.12 21.59 -22.31
N PRO A 239 1.00 20.96 -22.72
CA PRO A 239 1.07 20.23 -23.97
C PRO A 239 0.15 19.00 -23.97
N ALA A 240 -0.74 18.90 -24.97
CA ALA A 240 -1.79 17.87 -25.05
C ALA A 240 -1.26 16.42 -25.10
N ALA A 241 -0.06 16.22 -25.66
CA ALA A 241 0.60 14.91 -25.77
C ALA A 241 1.54 14.60 -24.59
N GLY A 242 1.51 15.41 -23.52
CA GLY A 242 2.34 15.20 -22.34
C GLY A 242 1.87 14.04 -21.46
N LEU A 243 2.81 13.53 -20.65
CA LEU A 243 2.52 12.65 -19.52
C LEU A 243 2.69 13.46 -18.24
N ALA A 244 1.60 13.70 -17.52
CA ALA A 244 1.63 14.57 -16.36
C ALA A 244 1.84 13.80 -15.06
N VAL A 245 2.45 14.47 -14.10
CA VAL A 245 2.47 14.08 -12.69
C VAL A 245 1.49 14.99 -11.95
N LEU A 246 0.53 14.37 -11.27
CA LEU A 246 -0.47 15.04 -10.44
C LEU A 246 -0.26 14.65 -8.97
N ALA A 247 -0.37 15.62 -8.07
CA ALA A 247 -0.42 15.37 -6.64
C ALA A 247 -1.54 16.19 -6.00
N LEU A 248 -2.40 15.57 -5.20
CA LEU A 248 -3.42 16.28 -4.45
C LEU A 248 -2.86 16.69 -3.09
N ARG A 249 -2.93 17.99 -2.77
CA ARG A 249 -2.42 18.56 -1.52
C ARG A 249 -3.50 19.30 -0.76
N GLY A 250 -3.54 19.12 0.56
CA GLY A 250 -4.32 19.96 1.48
C GLY A 250 -3.59 21.26 1.82
N VAL A 251 -4.34 22.34 2.04
CA VAL A 251 -3.80 23.69 2.30
C VAL A 251 -3.39 23.90 3.76
N GLY A 252 -3.94 23.14 4.71
CA GLY A 252 -3.66 23.34 6.13
C GLY A 252 -4.43 22.36 7.03
N PRO A 253 -3.98 22.16 8.29
CA PRO A 253 -4.70 21.28 9.21
C PRO A 253 -6.13 21.78 9.44
N GLY A 254 -7.11 20.93 9.14
CA GLY A 254 -8.54 21.26 9.29
C GLY A 254 -9.13 22.11 8.17
N SER A 255 -8.36 22.49 7.15
CA SER A 255 -8.92 23.13 5.96
C SER A 255 -9.52 22.07 5.02
N PRO A 256 -10.76 22.24 4.55
CA PRO A 256 -11.29 21.43 3.46
C PRO A 256 -10.70 21.82 2.10
N GLU A 257 -9.94 22.91 2.03
CA GLU A 257 -9.31 23.36 0.80
C GLU A 257 -8.15 22.45 0.43
N GLN A 258 -8.19 21.99 -0.82
CA GLN A 258 -7.15 21.19 -1.44
C GLN A 258 -6.98 21.61 -2.91
N TYR A 259 -5.80 21.34 -3.45
CA TYR A 259 -5.44 21.67 -4.82
C TYR A 259 -4.59 20.56 -5.43
N TRP A 260 -4.69 20.44 -6.74
CA TRP A 260 -3.88 19.57 -7.56
C TRP A 260 -2.63 20.31 -8.02
N ASP A 261 -1.46 19.82 -7.65
CA ASP A 261 -0.23 20.16 -8.34
C ASP A 261 -0.13 19.33 -9.61
N PHE A 262 -0.17 19.99 -10.76
CA PHE A 262 0.00 19.41 -12.08
C PHE A 262 1.37 19.78 -12.63
N ALA A 263 2.12 18.82 -13.14
CA ALA A 263 3.40 19.07 -13.78
C ALA A 263 3.64 18.15 -14.98
N ILE A 264 4.31 18.68 -16.01
CA ILE A 264 4.89 17.92 -17.11
C ILE A 264 6.36 18.32 -17.20
N ASP A 265 7.25 17.34 -17.14
CA ASP A 265 8.69 17.55 -17.15
C ASP A 265 9.35 16.64 -18.18
N ASP A 266 9.99 17.24 -19.19
CA ASP A 266 10.78 16.56 -20.20
C ASP A 266 12.07 17.34 -20.44
N GLY A 267 13.10 17.00 -19.66
CA GLY A 267 14.42 17.60 -19.76
C GLY A 267 15.06 17.48 -21.15
N PRO A 268 15.08 16.30 -21.80
CA PRO A 268 15.67 16.14 -23.14
C PRO A 268 15.08 17.07 -24.21
N ARG A 269 13.77 17.35 -24.15
CA ARG A 269 13.08 18.28 -25.06
C ARG A 269 12.98 19.71 -24.51
N ASN A 270 13.54 19.97 -23.33
CA ASN A 270 13.44 21.24 -22.61
C ASN A 270 11.98 21.72 -22.46
N VAL A 271 11.07 20.80 -22.13
CA VAL A 271 9.66 21.11 -21.88
C VAL A 271 9.40 20.99 -20.39
N HIS A 272 9.05 22.11 -19.78
CA HIS A 272 8.73 22.20 -18.36
C HIS A 272 7.42 22.98 -18.20
N PHE A 273 6.41 22.34 -17.62
CA PHE A 273 5.13 22.96 -17.33
C PHE A 273 4.72 22.60 -15.91
N SER A 274 4.22 23.58 -15.16
CA SER A 274 3.63 23.36 -13.85
C SER A 274 2.44 24.29 -13.66
N HIS A 275 1.41 23.78 -13.00
CA HIS A 275 0.19 24.54 -12.73
C HIS A 275 -0.49 23.96 -11.49
N SER A 276 -1.01 24.82 -10.62
CA SER A 276 -1.81 24.39 -9.47
C SER A 276 -3.29 24.65 -9.76
N VAL A 277 -4.10 23.59 -9.66
CA VAL A 277 -5.54 23.64 -9.94
C VAL A 277 -6.29 23.47 -8.63
N GLN A 278 -7.09 24.46 -8.23
CA GLN A 278 -7.95 24.28 -7.05
C GLN A 278 -8.99 23.18 -7.27
N ASP A 279 -9.16 22.31 -6.28
CA ASP A 279 -10.08 21.17 -6.31
C ASP A 279 -11.53 21.59 -5.99
N THR A 280 -12.03 22.57 -6.75
CA THR A 280 -13.32 23.22 -6.53
C THR A 280 -14.40 22.78 -7.52
N CYS A 281 -14.16 21.72 -8.31
CA CYS A 281 -15.15 21.21 -9.25
C CYS A 281 -16.43 20.76 -8.53
N GLU A 282 -17.54 20.70 -9.28
CA GLU A 282 -18.69 19.94 -8.81
C GLU A 282 -18.27 18.47 -8.66
N PRO A 283 -18.66 17.76 -7.58
CA PRO A 283 -18.27 16.37 -7.39
C PRO A 283 -18.73 15.51 -8.59
N THR A 284 -17.82 15.23 -9.51
CA THR A 284 -18.12 14.46 -10.73
C THR A 284 -18.12 12.96 -10.46
N LEU A 285 -17.41 12.49 -9.44
CA LEU A 285 -17.31 11.09 -9.03
C LEU A 285 -18.63 10.48 -8.51
N GLU A 286 -19.69 11.28 -8.39
CA GLU A 286 -21.03 10.86 -7.96
C GLU A 286 -22.05 10.82 -9.09
N ARG A 287 -21.70 11.27 -10.31
CA ARG A 287 -22.56 11.08 -11.46
C ARG A 287 -22.45 9.62 -11.94
N PRO A 288 -23.56 8.90 -12.06
CA PRO A 288 -23.60 7.50 -12.47
C PRO A 288 -23.10 7.29 -13.90
#